data_AF-A0A815ZIV1-F1
#
_entry.id   AF-A0A815ZIV1-F1
#
_cell.length_a   1.000
_cell.length_b   1.000
_cell.length_c   1.000
_cell.angle_alpha   90.00
_cell.angle_beta   90.00
_cell.angle_gamma   90.00
#
_symmetry.space_group_name_H-M   'P 1'
#
loop_
_entity.id
_entity.type
_entity.pdbx_description
1 polymer ?
#
loop_
_entity_poly.entity_id
_entity_poly.type
_entity_poly.pdbx_seq_one_letter_code
_entity_poly.pdbx_strand_id
1 'polypeptide(L)'
;MASSQHELRIVLMGKTGNGKSSTGNSLLHSRSAFLSTQSAESITKQCEAKMYNHTDVSGQQKILTVVDTPGFFDTDATVTNEMVQNKIASQIFDMTSPGVHAFLIIVRVDRFTPEEKNTVDFIKKIFGDGAAKYCIVVFTREDQLEGVDV
;
A
#
# COMPACT_ATOMS: atom_id res chain seq x y z
N MET A 1 -19.18 -12.37 -14.78
CA MET A 1 -19.09 -11.13 -13.98
C MET A 1 -19.17 -11.53 -12.52
N ALA A 2 -18.04 -11.74 -11.84
CA ALA A 2 -18.07 -11.96 -10.39
C ALA A 2 -18.61 -10.68 -9.75
N SER A 3 -19.59 -10.79 -8.85
CA SER A 3 -20.16 -9.63 -8.18
C SER A 3 -19.09 -8.92 -7.36
N SER A 4 -19.08 -7.59 -7.40
CA SER A 4 -18.16 -6.72 -6.66
C SER A 4 -18.22 -6.88 -5.13
N GLN A 5 -19.14 -7.69 -4.61
CA GLN A 5 -19.33 -7.96 -3.17
C GLN A 5 -18.29 -8.94 -2.59
N HIS A 6 -17.52 -9.62 -3.42
CA HIS A 6 -16.56 -10.63 -2.97
C HIS A 6 -15.10 -10.23 -3.21
N GLU A 7 -14.85 -9.02 -3.71
CA GLU A 7 -13.51 -8.50 -3.94
C GLU A 7 -13.15 -7.44 -2.90
N LEU A 8 -11.97 -7.56 -2.30
CA LEU A 8 -11.32 -6.52 -1.52
C LEU A 8 -10.17 -5.92 -2.32
N ARG A 9 -10.07 -4.59 -2.35
CA ARG A 9 -9.08 -3.83 -3.13
C ARG A 9 -8.29 -2.93 -2.19
N ILE A 10 -7.02 -3.25 -2.00
CA ILE A 10 -6.13 -2.62 -1.03
C ILE A 10 -5.00 -1.92 -1.77
N VAL A 11 -4.67 -0.70 -1.36
CA VAL A 11 -3.52 0.04 -1.86
C VAL A 11 -2.47 0.17 -0.76
N LEU A 12 -1.24 -0.22 -1.04
CA LEU A 12 -0.11 -0.09 -0.11
C LEU A 12 0.58 1.26 -0.35
N MET A 13 0.73 2.07 0.69
CA MET A 13 1.29 3.42 0.62
C MET A 13 2.37 3.60 1.70
N GLY A 14 3.30 4.52 1.47
CA GLY A 14 4.38 4.85 2.42
C GLY A 14 5.75 4.96 1.76
N LYS A 15 6.75 5.29 2.57
CA LYS A 15 8.13 5.54 2.12
C LYS A 15 8.79 4.30 1.49
N THR A 16 9.77 4.49 0.61
CA THR A 16 10.63 3.39 0.15
C THR A 16 11.32 2.72 1.34
N GLY A 17 11.53 1.41 1.25
CA GLY A 17 12.22 0.66 2.30
C GLY A 17 11.37 0.34 3.54
N ASN A 18 10.14 0.86 3.65
CA ASN A 18 9.20 0.50 4.72
C ASN A 18 8.59 -0.90 4.55
N GLY A 19 8.84 -1.57 3.41
CA GLY A 19 8.43 -2.97 3.20
C GLY A 19 7.04 -3.14 2.57
N LYS A 20 6.59 -2.18 1.75
CA LYS A 20 5.31 -2.28 1.00
C LYS A 20 5.21 -3.57 0.19
N SER A 21 6.14 -3.81 -0.73
CA SER A 21 6.15 -5.00 -1.59
C SER A 21 6.20 -6.31 -0.78
N SER A 22 6.98 -6.36 0.31
CA SER A 22 7.05 -7.52 1.21
C SER A 22 5.73 -7.75 1.98
N THR A 23 5.05 -6.66 2.38
CA THR A 23 3.73 -6.73 3.00
C THR A 23 2.70 -7.24 1.99
N GLY A 24 2.74 -6.74 0.75
CA GLY A 24 1.88 -7.22 -0.34
C GLY A 24 2.07 -8.71 -0.63
N ASN A 25 3.33 -9.17 -0.68
CA ASN A 25 3.68 -10.58 -0.80
C ASN A 25 3.03 -11.43 0.31
N SER A 26 3.12 -10.95 1.55
CA SER A 26 2.52 -11.63 2.71
C SER A 26 1.00 -11.71 2.61
N LEU A 27 0.32 -10.61 2.24
CA LEU A 27 -1.14 -10.57 2.03
C LEU A 27 -1.60 -11.52 0.93
N LEU A 28 -0.82 -11.63 -0.15
CA LEU A 28 -1.10 -12.49 -1.30
C LEU A 28 -0.70 -13.95 -1.10
N HIS A 29 -0.24 -14.33 0.11
CA HIS A 29 0.28 -15.66 0.41
C HIS A 29 1.36 -16.14 -0.59
N SER A 30 2.20 -15.21 -1.03
CA SER A 30 3.24 -15.45 -2.05
C SER A 30 4.59 -14.93 -1.57
N ARG A 31 5.67 -15.62 -1.95
CA ARG A 31 7.04 -15.17 -1.62
C ARG A 31 7.56 -14.11 -2.59
N SER A 32 6.94 -13.96 -3.76
CA SER A 32 7.50 -13.17 -4.86
C SER A 32 6.43 -12.65 -5.83
N ALA A 33 5.25 -12.29 -5.33
CA ALA A 33 4.21 -11.66 -6.17
C ALA A 33 4.66 -10.27 -6.65
N PHE A 34 5.28 -9.51 -5.76
CA PHE A 34 6.00 -8.27 -6.02
C PHE A 34 7.49 -8.49 -5.80
N LEU A 35 8.31 -7.78 -6.58
CA LEU A 35 9.74 -7.77 -6.37
C LEU A 35 10.07 -7.01 -5.07
N SER A 36 10.60 -7.71 -4.08
CA SER A 36 11.02 -7.11 -2.81
C SER A 36 12.48 -7.46 -2.51
N THR A 37 13.37 -6.46 -2.50
CA THR A 37 14.77 -6.62 -2.06
C THR A 37 15.14 -5.54 -1.06
N GLN A 38 16.19 -5.78 -0.27
CA GLN A 38 16.77 -4.77 0.62
C GLN A 38 17.66 -3.82 -0.21
N SER A 39 17.05 -2.87 -0.92
CA SER A 39 17.76 -1.79 -1.61
C SER A 39 17.38 -0.44 -1.01
N ALA A 40 18.33 0.50 -0.99
CA ALA A 40 18.07 1.90 -0.64
C ALA A 40 17.38 2.66 -1.78
N GLU A 41 17.45 2.16 -3.02
CA GLU A 41 16.77 2.75 -4.17
C GLU A 41 15.37 2.16 -4.37
N SER A 42 14.41 3.00 -4.76
CA SER A 42 13.07 2.56 -5.14
C SER A 42 13.12 1.67 -6.38
N ILE A 43 12.94 0.37 -6.17
CA ILE A 43 12.84 -0.62 -7.26
C ILE A 43 11.49 -0.51 -7.96
N THR A 44 10.42 -0.30 -7.18
CA THR A 44 9.08 -0.07 -7.70
C THR A 44 9.00 1.35 -8.26
N LYS A 45 8.93 1.47 -9.59
CA LYS A 45 8.85 2.76 -10.31
C LYS A 45 7.44 3.12 -10.81
N GLN A 46 6.53 2.16 -10.79
CA GLN A 46 5.12 2.30 -11.17
C GLN A 46 4.26 1.45 -10.23
N CYS A 47 2.97 1.74 -10.15
CA CYS A 47 2.06 0.89 -9.39
C CYS A 47 1.95 -0.49 -10.05
N GLU A 48 1.79 -1.54 -9.25
CA GLU A 48 1.57 -2.90 -9.71
C GLU A 48 0.43 -3.53 -8.92
N ALA A 49 -0.51 -4.18 -9.62
CA ALA A 49 -1.62 -4.88 -8.99
C ALA A 49 -1.45 -6.39 -9.13
N LYS A 50 -1.75 -7.12 -8.05
CA LYS A 50 -1.80 -8.59 -8.03
C LYS A 50 -3.06 -9.04 -7.32
N MET A 51 -3.61 -10.14 -7.81
CA MET A 51 -4.84 -10.73 -7.30
C MET A 51 -4.55 -12.08 -6.64
N TYR A 52 -5.25 -12.36 -5.55
CA TYR A 52 -5.25 -13.63 -4.86
C TYR A 52 -6.68 -14.09 -4.63
N ASN A 53 -7.03 -15.23 -5.24
CA ASN A 53 -8.33 -15.88 -5.02
C ASN A 53 -8.20 -16.79 -3.81
N HIS A 54 -9.11 -16.65 -2.86
CA HIS A 54 -9.13 -17.48 -1.65
C HIS A 54 -10.56 -17.84 -1.25
N THR A 55 -10.67 -18.86 -0.41
CA THR A 55 -11.94 -19.21 0.22
C THR A 55 -11.91 -18.69 1.65
N ASP A 56 -12.91 -17.90 2.05
CA ASP A 56 -13.00 -17.45 3.43
C ASP A 56 -13.51 -18.56 4.37
N VAL A 57 -13.56 -18.27 5.67
CA VAL A 57 -14.00 -19.21 6.70
C VAL A 57 -15.45 -19.69 6.53
N SER A 58 -16.26 -18.97 5.75
CA SER A 58 -17.65 -19.32 5.44
C SER A 58 -17.79 -20.19 4.18
N GLY A 59 -16.67 -20.55 3.54
CA GLY A 59 -16.67 -21.32 2.29
C GLY A 59 -16.92 -20.47 1.04
N GLN A 60 -17.00 -19.14 1.16
CA GLN A 60 -17.22 -18.26 0.02
C GLN A 60 -15.91 -17.96 -0.70
N GLN A 61 -15.95 -18.01 -2.03
CA GLN A 61 -14.84 -17.50 -2.84
C GLN A 61 -14.77 -15.98 -2.71
N LYS A 62 -13.57 -15.49 -2.45
CA LYS A 62 -13.22 -14.09 -2.28
C LYS A 62 -11.97 -13.78 -3.12
N ILE A 63 -11.85 -12.53 -3.51
CA ILE A 63 -10.74 -12.01 -4.30
C ILE A 63 -10.08 -10.91 -3.49
N LEU A 64 -8.77 -11.00 -3.30
CA LEU A 64 -7.97 -9.91 -2.77
C LEU A 64 -7.12 -9.33 -3.88
N THR A 65 -7.33 -8.05 -4.18
CA THR A 65 -6.49 -7.27 -5.08
C THR A 65 -5.61 -6.36 -4.23
N VAL A 66 -4.30 -6.52 -4.35
CA VAL A 66 -3.31 -5.68 -3.67
C VAL A 66 -2.60 -4.84 -4.73
N VAL A 67 -2.55 -3.53 -4.53
CA VAL A 67 -1.80 -2.58 -5.35
C VAL A 67 -0.57 -2.14 -4.57
N ASP A 68 0.60 -2.56 -5.01
CA ASP A 68 1.87 -2.03 -4.55
C ASP A 68 2.15 -0.70 -5.27
N THR A 69 2.64 0.29 -4.54
CA THR A 69 2.93 1.63 -5.09
C THR A 69 4.42 1.96 -4.94
N PRO A 70 4.97 2.83 -5.80
CA PRO A 70 6.30 3.39 -5.60
C PRO A 70 6.46 4.04 -4.22
N GLY A 71 7.70 4.19 -3.76
CA GLY A 71 8.00 5.02 -2.60
C GLY A 71 7.42 6.41 -2.73
N PHE A 72 6.45 6.72 -1.88
CA PHE A 72 5.96 8.07 -1.73
C PHE A 72 7.00 8.87 -0.93
N PHE A 73 7.43 10.02 -1.48
CA PHE A 73 8.32 10.99 -0.83
C PHE A 73 9.79 10.60 -0.66
N ASP A 74 10.30 9.62 -1.42
CA ASP A 74 11.70 9.16 -1.33
C ASP A 74 12.72 10.04 -2.09
N THR A 75 12.22 10.90 -2.98
CA THR A 75 13.01 11.95 -3.64
C THR A 75 12.23 13.26 -3.55
N ASP A 76 12.92 14.37 -3.27
CA ASP A 76 12.33 15.73 -3.24
C ASP A 76 11.47 16.01 -4.49
N ALA A 77 11.80 15.38 -5.61
CA ALA A 77 11.05 15.43 -6.85
C ALA A 77 9.62 14.85 -6.74
N THR A 78 9.38 13.73 -6.05
CA THR A 78 8.03 13.13 -5.96
C THR A 78 7.07 13.92 -5.07
N VAL A 79 7.60 14.60 -4.05
CA VAL A 79 6.83 15.44 -3.12
C VAL A 79 6.31 16.69 -3.81
N THR A 80 7.15 17.28 -4.67
CA THR A 80 6.92 18.58 -5.30
C THR A 80 6.36 18.47 -6.72
N ASN A 81 6.49 17.31 -7.37
CA ASN A 81 6.05 17.12 -8.75
C ASN A 81 4.61 16.57 -8.83
N GLU A 82 3.67 17.48 -9.04
CA GLU A 82 2.26 17.16 -9.23
C GLU A 82 1.99 16.21 -10.41
N MET A 83 2.81 16.24 -11.47
CA MET A 83 2.67 15.32 -12.61
C MET A 83 2.91 13.87 -12.19
N VAL A 84 3.89 13.63 -11.30
CA VAL A 84 4.17 12.29 -10.77
C VAL A 84 3.04 11.82 -9.86
N GLN A 85 2.56 12.71 -8.99
CA GLN A 85 1.41 12.45 -8.11
C GLN A 85 0.14 12.08 -8.89
N ASN A 86 -0.19 12.85 -9.94
CA ASN A 86 -1.34 12.59 -10.79
C ASN A 86 -1.19 11.28 -11.57
N LYS A 87 0.01 10.94 -12.04
CA LYS A 87 0.28 9.66 -12.69
C LYS A 87 0.04 8.49 -11.73
N ILE A 88 0.52 8.58 -10.49
CA ILE A 88 0.31 7.53 -9.48
C ILE A 88 -1.17 7.42 -9.14
N ALA A 89 -1.86 8.54 -8.94
CA ALA A 89 -3.30 8.57 -8.70
C ALA A 89 -4.08 7.88 -9.84
N SER A 90 -3.77 8.21 -11.10
CA SER A 90 -4.37 7.56 -12.28
C SER A 90 -4.17 6.05 -12.27
N GLN A 91 -2.95 5.58 -12.01
CA GLN A 91 -2.67 4.15 -11.95
C GLN A 91 -3.47 3.45 -10.84
N ILE A 92 -3.60 4.09 -9.67
CA ILE A 92 -4.42 3.56 -8.57
C ILE A 92 -5.89 3.49 -9.01
N PHE A 93 -6.44 4.53 -9.63
CA PHE A 93 -7.83 4.51 -10.12
C PHE A 93 -8.07 3.40 -11.14
N ASP A 94 -7.16 3.24 -12.10
CA ASP A 94 -7.26 2.22 -13.15
C ASP A 94 -7.24 0.79 -12.56
N MET A 95 -6.39 0.56 -11.55
CA MET A 95 -6.22 -0.75 -10.92
C MET A 95 -7.26 -1.08 -9.85
N THR A 96 -7.98 -0.07 -9.34
CA THR A 96 -8.89 -0.25 -8.18
C THR A 96 -10.34 0.09 -8.47
N SER A 97 -10.70 0.41 -9.71
CA SER A 97 -12.09 0.64 -10.11
C SER A 97 -13.03 -0.49 -9.62
N PRO A 98 -14.20 -0.18 -9.04
CA PRO A 98 -14.83 1.13 -8.91
C PRO A 98 -14.35 1.98 -7.73
N GLY A 99 -13.43 1.50 -6.91
CA GLY A 99 -12.87 2.25 -5.79
C GLY A 99 -12.04 1.41 -4.82
N VAL A 100 -11.25 2.10 -4.00
CA VAL A 100 -10.38 1.51 -2.98
C VAL A 100 -11.18 1.17 -1.72
N HIS A 101 -10.95 -0.01 -1.14
CA HIS A 101 -11.57 -0.39 0.13
C HIS A 101 -10.72 0.01 1.33
N ALA A 102 -9.39 -0.07 1.21
CA ALA A 102 -8.47 0.34 2.26
C ALA A 102 -7.13 0.83 1.68
N PHE A 103 -6.56 1.83 2.35
CA PHE A 103 -5.16 2.24 2.18
C PHE A 103 -4.36 1.70 3.36
N LEU A 104 -3.38 0.84 3.11
CA LEU A 104 -2.45 0.42 4.15
C LEU A 104 -1.22 1.33 4.11
N ILE A 105 -1.05 2.13 5.16
CA ILE A 105 0.09 3.01 5.34
C ILE A 105 1.17 2.21 6.06
N ILE A 106 2.21 1.84 5.31
CA ILE A 106 3.29 0.98 5.78
C ILE A 106 4.36 1.84 6.44
N VAL A 107 4.55 1.62 7.74
CA VAL A 107 5.45 2.38 8.60
C VAL A 107 6.45 1.42 9.24
N ARG A 108 7.73 1.79 9.31
CA ARG A 108 8.68 1.00 10.09
C ARG A 108 8.54 1.35 11.56
N VAL A 109 8.61 0.34 12.42
CA VAL A 109 8.37 0.51 13.85
C VAL A 109 9.39 1.43 14.54
N ASP A 110 10.57 1.60 13.98
CA ASP A 110 11.66 2.42 14.52
C ASP A 110 11.54 3.92 14.21
N ARG A 111 10.68 4.32 13.25
CA ARG A 111 10.64 5.70 12.73
C ARG A 111 9.25 6.10 12.26
N PHE A 112 8.74 7.18 12.84
CA PHE A 112 7.67 7.98 12.26
C PHE A 112 8.26 9.29 11.76
N THR A 113 8.17 9.56 10.46
CA THR A 113 8.77 10.71 9.80
C THR A 113 7.68 11.59 9.14
N PRO A 114 8.02 12.83 8.72
CA PRO A 114 7.05 13.69 8.04
C PRO A 114 6.41 13.06 6.78
N GLU A 115 7.10 12.11 6.15
CA GLU A 115 6.65 11.36 4.97
C GLU A 115 5.39 10.53 5.22
N GLU A 116 5.20 9.96 6.42
CA GLU A 116 3.95 9.27 6.77
C GLU A 116 2.77 10.25 6.81
N LYS A 117 2.96 11.46 7.37
CA LYS A 117 1.93 12.50 7.36
C LYS A 117 1.61 12.95 5.94
N ASN A 118 2.63 13.17 5.12
CA ASN A 118 2.47 13.58 3.73
C ASN A 118 1.70 12.52 2.90
N THR A 119 1.86 11.23 3.23
CA THR A 119 1.09 10.15 2.62
C THR A 119 -0.41 10.28 2.90
N VAL A 120 -0.78 10.59 4.14
CA VAL A 120 -2.18 10.84 4.50
C VAL A 120 -2.72 12.08 3.77
N ASP A 121 -1.93 13.15 3.71
CA ASP A 121 -2.33 14.39 3.03
C ASP A 121 -2.50 14.19 1.52
N PHE A 122 -1.64 13.38 0.89
CA PHE A 122 -1.80 12.98 -0.50
C PHE A 122 -3.10 12.18 -0.72
N ILE A 123 -3.39 11.20 0.14
CA ILE A 123 -4.62 10.41 0.05
C ILE A 123 -5.85 11.33 0.15
N LYS A 124 -5.85 12.28 1.09
CA LYS A 124 -6.93 13.27 1.21
C LYS A 124 -7.04 14.18 -0.01
N LYS A 125 -5.91 14.64 -0.56
CA LYS A 125 -5.87 15.47 -1.78
C LYS A 125 -6.53 14.78 -2.97
N ILE A 126 -6.28 13.48 -3.16
CA ILE A 126 -6.73 12.73 -4.33
C ILE A 126 -8.13 12.11 -4.14
N PHE A 127 -8.40 11.54 -2.98
CA PHE A 127 -9.62 10.76 -2.71
C PHE A 127 -10.63 11.50 -1.81
N GLY A 128 -10.30 12.74 -1.40
CA GLY A 128 -11.11 13.58 -0.52
C GLY A 128 -10.84 13.33 0.97
N ASP A 129 -11.23 14.28 1.83
CA ASP A 129 -10.94 14.23 3.28
C ASP A 129 -11.53 12.99 3.99
N GLY A 130 -12.64 12.47 3.46
CA GLY A 130 -13.27 11.25 3.96
C GLY A 130 -12.42 9.98 3.77
N ALA A 131 -11.44 9.99 2.87
CA ALA A 131 -10.57 8.85 2.56
C ALA A 131 -9.71 8.42 3.75
N ALA A 132 -9.44 9.33 4.69
CA ALA A 132 -8.70 9.01 5.92
C ALA A 132 -9.39 7.91 6.76
N LYS A 133 -10.71 7.76 6.66
CA LYS A 133 -11.47 6.70 7.36
C LYS A 133 -11.16 5.29 6.86
N TYR A 134 -10.57 5.18 5.67
CA TYR A 134 -10.18 3.91 5.05
C TYR A 134 -8.67 3.67 5.13
N CYS A 135 -7.95 4.51 5.87
CA CYS A 135 -6.53 4.34 6.12
C CYS A 135 -6.29 3.45 7.35
N ILE A 136 -5.43 2.46 7.21
CA ILE A 136 -4.98 1.58 8.29
C ILE A 136 -3.46 1.66 8.34
N VAL A 137 -2.90 1.91 9.52
CA VAL A 137 -1.45 1.93 9.72
C VAL A 137 -0.97 0.51 9.98
N VAL A 138 0.06 0.08 9.26
CA VAL A 138 0.69 -1.23 9.42
C VAL A 138 2.16 -1.02 9.78
N PHE A 139 2.55 -1.51 10.94
CA PHE A 139 3.94 -1.47 11.39
C PHE A 139 4.72 -2.66 10.85
N THR A 140 5.94 -2.41 10.37
CA THR A 140 6.87 -3.44 9.90
C THR A 140 8.15 -3.43 10.71
N ARG A 141 8.92 -4.51 10.60
CA ARG A 141 10.18 -4.73 11.33
C ARG A 141 10.00 -4.80 12.84
N GLU A 142 8.92 -5.45 13.28
CA GLU A 142 8.63 -5.68 14.70
C GLU A 142 9.81 -6.34 15.43
N ASP A 143 10.57 -7.20 14.74
CA ASP A 143 11.79 -7.83 15.23
C ASP A 143 12.90 -6.84 15.67
N GLN A 144 12.77 -5.56 15.31
CA GLN A 144 13.66 -4.47 15.72
C GLN A 144 13.18 -3.73 16.97
N LEU A 145 11.99 -4.07 17.49
CA LEU A 145 11.59 -3.66 18.83
C LEU A 145 12.35 -4.54 19.83
N GLU A 146 13.23 -3.93 20.62
CA GLU A 146 13.70 -4.55 21.85
C GLU A 146 12.48 -4.70 22.77
N GLY A 147 12.28 -5.92 23.30
CA GLY A 147 11.09 -6.26 24.07
C GLY A 147 10.87 -5.28 25.22
N VAL A 148 9.80 -4.49 25.12
CA VAL A 148 9.13 -3.95 26.30
C VAL A 148 7.97 -4.90 26.55
N ASP A 149 8.17 -5.87 27.44
CA ASP A 149 7.06 -6.64 27.98
C ASP A 149 6.04 -5.65 28.55
N VAL A 150 4.82 -5.64 27.99
CA VAL A 150 3.69 -4.81 28.43
C VAL A 150 2.83 -5.56 29.43
#